data_AF-A0A497EYS9-F1
#
_entry.id   AF-A0A497EYS9-F1
#
_cell.length_a   1.000
_cell.length_b   1.000
_cell.length_c   1.000
_cell.angle_alpha   90.00
_cell.angle_beta   90.00
_cell.angle_gamma   90.00
#
_symmetry.space_group_name_H-M   'P 1'
#
loop_
_entity.id
_entity.type
_entity.pdbx_description
1 polymer ?
#
loop_
_entity_poly.entity_id
_entity_poly.type
_entity_poly.pdbx_seq_one_letter_code
_entity_poly.pdbx_strand_id
1 'polypeptide(L)'
;TAELLYALVKHEQVEVKKRIVIREKPKLETLRERQLFVVQSFPGIGPKLADRLLRRFGSIKRIVNASPIELSLVEGLGRKKGFELVRFFEAKYDEWTKSFKQAKLDELSV
;
A
#
# COMPACT_ATOMS: atom_id res chain seq x y z
N THR A 1 33.13 -14.27 -18.19
CA THR A 1 31.95 -13.85 -17.41
C THR A 1 32.29 -13.49 -15.96
N ALA A 2 33.24 -14.18 -15.32
CA ALA A 2 33.69 -13.88 -13.96
C ALA A 2 34.29 -12.46 -13.77
N GLU A 3 35.07 -11.95 -14.74
CA GLU A 3 35.62 -10.59 -14.68
C GLU A 3 34.54 -9.50 -14.69
N LEU A 4 33.46 -9.71 -15.44
CA LEU A 4 32.34 -8.76 -15.50
C LEU A 4 31.59 -8.70 -14.17
N LEU A 5 31.33 -9.86 -13.54
CA LEU A 5 30.74 -9.93 -12.21
C LEU A 5 31.65 -9.26 -11.16
N TYR A 6 32.96 -9.48 -11.23
CA TYR A 6 33.92 -8.87 -10.32
C TYR A 6 33.97 -7.34 -10.46
N ALA A 7 33.94 -6.82 -11.68
CA ALA A 7 33.90 -5.38 -11.95
C ALA A 7 32.62 -4.72 -11.40
N LEU A 8 31.46 -5.36 -11.58
CA LEU A 8 30.18 -4.90 -11.03
C LEU A 8 30.17 -4.85 -9.50
N VAL A 9 30.59 -5.93 -8.86
CA VAL A 9 30.63 -6.03 -7.39
C VAL A 9 31.59 -5.00 -6.78
N LYS A 10 32.77 -4.81 -7.38
CA LYS A 10 33.75 -3.82 -6.92
C LYS A 10 33.23 -2.39 -7.01
N HIS A 11 32.43 -2.09 -8.03
CA HIS A 11 31.83 -0.77 -8.21
C HIS A 11 30.65 -0.53 -7.23
N GLU A 12 29.88 -1.57 -6.91
CA GLU A 12 28.73 -1.50 -5.99
C GLU A 12 29.14 -1.42 -4.51
N GLN A 13 30.28 -2.00 -4.11
CA GLN A 13 30.77 -1.93 -2.73
C GLN A 13 31.27 -0.52 -2.29
N VAL A 14 31.58 0.36 -3.25
CA VAL A 14 32.05 1.73 -2.98
C VAL A 14 30.89 2.66 -2.60
N GLU A 15 29.68 2.38 -3.08
CA GLU A 15 28.48 3.10 -2.66
C GLU A 15 27.74 2.31 -1.58
N VAL A 16 28.07 2.61 -0.31
CA VAL A 16 27.26 2.41 0.91
C VAL A 16 26.39 1.15 0.86
N LYS A 17 26.77 0.08 1.60
CA LYS A 17 25.92 -1.07 1.96
C LYS A 17 24.45 -0.64 2.13
N LYS A 18 23.68 -0.60 1.04
CA LYS A 18 22.25 -0.34 1.07
C LYS A 18 21.72 -1.59 1.73
N ARG A 19 21.37 -1.50 3.01
CA ARG A 19 20.64 -2.59 3.68
C ARG A 19 19.45 -2.84 2.80
N ILE A 20 19.46 -3.97 2.08
CA ILE A 20 18.28 -4.45 1.38
C ILE A 20 17.30 -4.76 2.50
N VAL A 21 16.40 -3.81 2.77
CA VAL A 21 15.29 -4.05 3.68
C VAL A 21 14.35 -4.95 2.91
N ILE A 22 14.57 -6.26 3.03
CA ILE A 22 13.61 -7.25 2.59
C ILE A 22 12.39 -7.04 3.50
N ARG A 23 11.37 -6.36 2.98
CA ARG A 23 10.06 -6.29 3.64
C ARG A 23 9.47 -7.69 3.58
N GLU A 24 9.75 -8.49 4.61
CA GLU A 24 9.14 -9.79 4.77
C GLU A 24 7.63 -9.60 4.92
N LYS A 25 6.85 -10.41 4.20
CA LYS A 25 5.41 -10.42 4.38
C LYS A 25 5.12 -10.89 5.81
N PRO A 26 4.32 -10.17 6.60
CA PRO A 26 3.98 -10.63 7.94
C PRO A 26 3.30 -12.00 7.85
N LYS A 27 3.75 -12.94 8.70
CA LYS A 27 3.08 -14.24 8.86
C LYS A 27 1.77 -14.00 9.60
N LEU A 28 0.67 -13.99 8.85
CA LEU A 28 -0.69 -13.82 9.38
C LEU A 28 -1.34 -15.21 9.48
N GLU A 29 -1.20 -15.82 10.66
CA GLU A 29 -1.58 -17.22 10.90
C GLU A 29 -3.09 -17.35 11.08
N THR A 30 -3.73 -16.35 11.68
CA THR A 30 -5.17 -16.38 11.98
C THR A 30 -6.02 -15.54 11.03
N LEU A 31 -7.30 -15.91 10.87
CA LEU A 31 -8.28 -15.11 10.12
C LEU A 31 -8.38 -13.69 10.69
N ARG A 32 -8.36 -13.56 12.02
CA ARG A 32 -8.41 -12.28 12.73
C ARG A 32 -7.24 -11.38 12.35
N GLU A 33 -6.02 -11.91 12.33
CA GLU A 33 -4.82 -11.16 11.94
C GLU A 33 -4.90 -10.69 10.49
N ARG A 34 -5.36 -11.57 9.58
CA ARG A 34 -5.58 -11.20 8.18
C ARG A 34 -6.61 -10.08 8.05
N GLN A 35 -7.71 -10.14 8.80
CA GLN A 35 -8.73 -9.09 8.79
C GLN A 35 -8.18 -7.76 9.30
N LEU A 36 -7.46 -7.79 10.43
CA LEU A 36 -6.80 -6.61 10.99
C LEU A 36 -5.81 -6.00 9.99
N PHE A 37 -4.99 -6.83 9.36
CA PHE A 37 -3.99 -6.38 8.39
C PHE A 37 -4.63 -5.70 7.17
N VAL A 38 -5.70 -6.27 6.62
CA VAL A 38 -6.44 -5.66 5.50
C VAL A 38 -7.02 -4.31 5.90
N VAL A 39 -7.69 -4.23 7.06
CA VAL A 39 -8.32 -2.97 7.50
C VAL A 39 -7.27 -1.90 7.86
N GLN A 40 -6.10 -2.29 8.39
CA GLN A 40 -4.96 -1.39 8.60
C GLN A 40 -4.36 -0.85 7.30
N SER A 41 -4.61 -1.51 6.18
CA SER A 41 -4.13 -1.05 4.87
C SER A 41 -5.02 0.06 4.28
N PHE A 42 -6.15 0.38 4.91
CA PHE A 42 -7.02 1.46 4.48
C PHE A 42 -6.42 2.85 4.78
N PRO A 43 -6.69 3.85 3.93
CA PRO A 43 -6.12 5.19 4.09
C PRO A 43 -6.52 5.80 5.45
N GLY A 44 -5.53 6.24 6.22
CA GLY A 44 -5.74 6.90 7.51
C GLY A 44 -6.19 5.98 8.66
N ILE A 45 -6.14 4.66 8.48
CA ILE A 45 -6.50 3.65 9.49
C ILE A 45 -5.26 2.98 10.08
N GLY A 46 -5.03 3.20 11.38
CA GLY A 46 -4.00 2.49 12.14
C GLY A 46 -4.53 1.24 12.87
N PRO A 47 -3.66 0.50 13.58
CA PRO A 47 -4.01 -0.76 14.25
C PRO A 47 -5.15 -0.61 15.26
N LYS A 48 -5.15 0.46 16.06
CA LYS A 48 -6.21 0.74 17.04
C LYS A 48 -7.57 1.03 16.38
N LEU A 49 -7.57 1.72 15.24
CA LEU A 49 -8.80 2.02 14.50
C LEU A 49 -9.33 0.79 13.79
N ALA A 50 -8.44 -0.04 13.22
CA ALA A 50 -8.82 -1.29 12.58
C ALA A 50 -9.51 -2.26 13.56
N ASP A 51 -8.97 -2.41 14.78
CA ASP A 51 -9.60 -3.24 15.81
C ASP A 51 -10.99 -2.70 16.21
N ARG A 52 -11.13 -1.38 16.40
CA ARG A 52 -12.43 -0.75 16.70
C ARG A 52 -13.45 -0.91 15.59
N LEU A 53 -13.03 -0.72 14.33
CA LEU A 53 -13.89 -0.92 13.16
C LEU A 53 -14.38 -2.38 13.08
N LEU A 54 -13.47 -3.34 13.23
CA LEU A 54 -13.82 -4.76 13.20
C LEU A 54 -14.73 -5.16 14.36
N ARG A 55 -14.51 -4.62 15.57
CA ARG A 55 -15.41 -4.85 16.72
C ARG A 55 -16.80 -4.27 16.51
N ARG A 56 -16.92 -3.08 15.92
CA ARG A 56 -18.22 -2.41 15.70
C ARG A 56 -19.00 -3.04 14.56
N PHE A 57 -18.36 -3.24 13.42
CA PHE A 57 -19.02 -3.70 12.20
C PHE A 57 -19.03 -5.24 12.08
N GLY A 58 -18.14 -5.95 12.77
CA GLY A 58 -18.08 -7.41 12.81
C GLY A 58 -17.46 -8.08 11.56
N SER A 59 -17.40 -7.39 10.42
CA SER A 59 -16.74 -7.90 9.21
C SER A 59 -16.24 -6.79 8.30
N ILE A 60 -15.24 -7.11 7.46
CA ILE A 60 -14.73 -6.17 6.45
C ILE A 60 -15.84 -5.74 5.48
N LYS A 61 -16.70 -6.68 5.05
CA LYS A 61 -17.83 -6.37 4.16
C LYS A 61 -18.74 -5.29 4.74
N ARG A 62 -19.05 -5.36 6.05
CA ARG A 62 -19.88 -4.34 6.71
C ARG A 62 -19.15 -3.00 6.85
N ILE A 63 -17.82 -2.99 6.99
CA ILE A 63 -17.03 -1.75 7.02
C ILE A 63 -17.06 -1.05 5.65
N VAL A 64 -16.83 -1.81 4.58
CA VAL A 64 -16.76 -1.27 3.20
C VAL A 64 -18.10 -0.71 2.74
N ASN A 65 -19.21 -1.34 3.17
CA ASN A 65 -20.56 -0.91 2.81
C ASN A 65 -21.17 0.12 3.79
N ALA A 66 -20.44 0.54 4.82
CA ALA A 66 -20.94 1.49 5.80
C ALA A 66 -21.04 2.89 5.22
N SER A 67 -22.04 3.66 5.63
CA SER A 67 -22.16 5.06 5.21
C SER A 67 -21.05 5.93 5.82
N PRO A 68 -20.72 7.09 5.22
CA PRO A 68 -19.74 8.01 5.80
C PRO A 68 -20.10 8.43 7.23
N ILE A 69 -21.39 8.56 7.53
CA ILE A 69 -21.92 8.94 8.85
C ILE A 69 -21.66 7.82 9.86
N GLU A 70 -21.98 6.57 9.52
CA GLU A 70 -21.77 5.41 10.39
C GLU A 70 -20.29 5.20 10.72
N LEU A 71 -19.41 5.34 9.72
CA LEU A 71 -17.96 5.30 9.91
C LEU A 71 -17.51 6.39 10.88
N SER A 72 -18.01 7.62 10.71
CA SER A 72 -17.66 8.78 11.54
C SER A 72 -18.10 8.67 13.00
N LEU A 73 -19.01 7.76 13.32
CA LEU A 73 -19.40 7.49 14.71
C LEU A 73 -18.35 6.64 15.44
N VAL A 74 -17.40 6.02 14.72
CA VAL A 74 -16.32 5.25 15.35
C VAL A 74 -15.36 6.23 15.99
N GLU A 75 -15.11 6.03 17.28
CA GLU A 75 -14.20 6.86 18.05
C GLU A 75 -12.83 6.96 17.35
N GLY A 76 -12.32 8.19 17.18
CA GLY A 76 -11.06 8.45 16.46
C GLY A 76 -11.16 8.44 14.93
N LEU A 77 -12.33 8.19 14.36
CA LEU A 77 -12.61 8.38 12.94
C LEU A 77 -13.53 9.59 12.73
N GLY A 78 -12.96 10.71 12.29
CA GLY A 78 -13.75 11.93 12.02
C GLY A 78 -14.46 11.90 10.67
N ARG A 79 -15.40 12.86 10.46
CA ARG A 79 -16.20 13.03 9.23
C ARG A 79 -15.39 13.01 7.94
N LYS A 80 -14.26 13.75 7.93
CA LYS A 80 -13.37 13.83 6.77
C LYS A 80 -12.82 12.46 6.36
N LYS A 81 -12.36 11.67 7.35
CA LYS A 81 -11.82 10.33 7.12
C LYS A 81 -12.91 9.34 6.68
N GLY A 82 -14.11 9.44 7.26
CA GLY A 82 -15.25 8.63 6.84
C GLY A 82 -15.60 8.85 5.37
N PHE A 83 -15.65 10.11 4.92
CA PHE A 83 -15.91 10.44 3.51
C PHE A 83 -14.78 9.98 2.58
N GLU A 84 -13.52 10.15 3.00
CA GLU A 84 -12.35 9.69 2.24
C GLU A 84 -12.34 8.17 2.05
N LEU A 85 -12.72 7.40 3.08
CA LEU A 85 -12.82 5.94 2.98
C LEU A 85 -13.89 5.50 1.99
N VAL A 86 -15.09 6.09 2.06
CA VAL A 86 -16.17 5.75 1.13
C VAL A 86 -15.77 6.09 -0.30
N ARG A 87 -15.18 7.28 -0.51
CA ARG A 87 -14.61 7.65 -1.81
C ARG A 87 -13.57 6.64 -2.29
N PHE A 88 -12.69 6.16 -1.40
CA PHE A 88 -11.67 5.17 -1.75
C PHE A 88 -12.28 3.82 -2.14
N PHE A 89 -13.32 3.34 -1.44
CA PHE A 89 -13.99 2.08 -1.75
C PHE A 89 -14.82 2.13 -3.04
N GLU A 90 -15.38 3.28 -3.38
CA GLU A 90 -16.23 3.47 -4.57
C GLU A 90 -15.46 3.92 -5.81
N ALA A 91 -14.21 4.38 -5.65
CA ALA A 91 -13.40 4.84 -6.76
C ALA A 91 -13.21 3.71 -7.80
N LYS A 92 -13.48 4.02 -9.07
CA LYS A 92 -13.15 3.11 -10.17
C LYS A 92 -11.64 2.97 -10.27
N TYR A 93 -11.19 1.74 -10.48
CA TYR A 93 -9.81 1.48 -10.81
C TYR A 93 -9.50 2.10 -12.18
N ASP A 94 -8.48 2.95 -12.22
CA ASP A 94 -7.96 3.51 -13.46
C ASP A 94 -6.84 2.60 -13.98
N GLU A 95 -7.04 2.01 -15.15
CA GLU A 95 -6.01 1.22 -15.81
C GLU A 95 -4.93 2.17 -16.32
N TRP A 96 -3.92 2.39 -15.48
CA TRP A 96 -2.74 3.16 -15.84
C TRP A 96 -1.99 2.52 -17.03
N THR A 97 -2.35 2.89 -18.26
CA THR A 97 -1.55 2.58 -19.44
C THR A 97 -0.45 3.63 -19.55
N LYS A 98 0.71 3.34 -18.98
CA LYS A 98 1.94 4.12 -19.22
C LYS A 98 2.27 4.00 -20.71
N SER A 99 1.88 4.99 -21.52
CA SER A 99 2.47 5.19 -22.84
C SER A 99 3.91 5.64 -22.61
N PHE A 100 4.82 4.67 -22.52
CA PHE A 100 6.24 4.96 -22.59
C PHE A 100 6.52 5.45 -24.02
N LYS A 101 6.50 6.77 -24.25
CA LYS A 101 7.14 7.37 -25.42
C LYS A 101 8.64 7.25 -25.21
N GLN A 102 9.19 6.11 -25.60
CA GLN A 102 10.63 5.94 -25.73
C GLN A 102 11.06 6.77 -26.94
N ALA A 103 11.59 7.97 -26.70
CA ALA A 103 12.26 8.72 -27.76
C ALA A 103 13.49 7.89 -28.18
N LYS A 104 13.59 7.57 -29.47
CA LYS A 104 14.79 6.92 -30.02
C LYS A 104 15.95 7.90 -29.92
N LEU A 105 17.09 7.42 -29.43
CA LEU A 105 18.32 8.20 -29.27
C LEU A 105 19.00 8.53 -30.62
N ASP A 106 18.45 8.04 -31.73
CA ASP A 106 19.00 8.25 -33.08
C ASP A 106 18.73 9.66 -33.65
N GLU A 107 17.91 10.49 -32.98
CA GLU A 107 17.60 11.86 -33.43
C GLU A 107 18.46 12.95 -32.75
N LEU A 108 19.36 12.58 -31.83
CA LEU A 108 20.37 13.50 -31.32
C LEU A 108 21.66 13.28 -32.10
N SER A 109 21.73 13.90 -33.29
CA SER A 109 22.94 14.01 -34.08
C SER A 109 24.04 14.73 -33.28
N VAL A 110 25.05 13.97 -32.87
CA VAL A 110 26.43 14.46 -32.71
C VAL A 110 27.13 14.31 -34.05
#